data_AF-A0A7K4HAD0-F1
#
_entry.id   AF-A0A7K4HAD0-F1
#
_cell.length_a   1.000
_cell.length_b   1.000
_cell.length_c   1.000
_cell.angle_alpha   90.00
_cell.angle_beta   90.00
_cell.angle_gamma   90.00
#
_symmetry.space_group_name_H-M   'P 1'
#
loop_
_entity.id
_entity.type
_entity.pdbx_description
1 polymer ?
#
loop_
_entity_poly.entity_id
_entity_poly.type
_entity_poly.pdbx_seq_one_letter_code
_entity_poly.pdbx_strand_id
1 'polypeptide(L)'
;MELIELELKAAFQEMVENAEKLLRNNENTRRDLKDFKLSVQWNVGSLNGYQIFNKGEYLYKIDEELDKPNLLITFESTEIAKKLFEGKLRDFRQMKDGLIHRFRFVENEDNMNIIEPKVPFEDFEYDMQLKFSKKRYDLPLMFLAKIPVFNTLYLNHWDAEHVSGGPIPINQSLGTYENQIIPLVVLEHFLKKAKFIYLVDCGCRIARKCENHDYRLGCMYLGQPAANIDLTAPWRIEKHGHYATFEDAMDQARRAIEDGLVPTLGRLRGDVIALGILPDDGHLMSICFCCSCCCAFNSLKYATSDLRNLFTRMEGVKVEIDIDMCSGCGTCVNNCMYGAVKIIDGKAQINQDFCLGCGRCETNCPDGAVSISIENVNKVEELIARLESYIDVS
;
A
#
# COMPACT_ATOMS: atom_id res chain seq x y z
N MET A 1 -21.72 5.81 -32.61
CA MET A 1 -21.98 4.65 -31.72
C MET A 1 -21.07 3.49 -32.12
N GLU A 2 -21.15 2.99 -33.36
CA GLU A 2 -20.26 1.91 -33.86
C GLU A 2 -18.75 2.21 -33.76
N LEU A 3 -18.31 3.44 -34.07
CA LEU A 3 -16.88 3.79 -33.98
C LEU A 3 -16.32 3.72 -32.55
N ILE A 4 -17.10 4.18 -31.55
CA ILE A 4 -16.68 4.18 -30.14
C ILE A 4 -16.59 2.75 -29.62
N GLU A 5 -17.52 1.88 -30.02
CA GLU A 5 -17.49 0.46 -29.65
C GLU A 5 -16.30 -0.27 -30.28
N LEU A 6 -15.96 0.03 -31.55
CA LEU A 6 -14.77 -0.50 -32.21
C LEU A 6 -13.49 -0.06 -31.50
N GLU A 7 -13.37 1.21 -31.14
CA GLU A 7 -12.22 1.72 -30.38
C GLU A 7 -12.11 1.09 -28.99
N LEU A 8 -13.23 0.89 -28.30
CA LEU A 8 -13.26 0.22 -26.99
C LEU A 8 -12.76 -1.23 -27.09
N LYS A 9 -13.24 -1.97 -28.10
CA LYS A 9 -12.79 -3.36 -28.36
C LYS A 9 -11.30 -3.42 -28.70
N ALA A 10 -10.82 -2.50 -29.53
CA ALA A 10 -9.40 -2.41 -29.87
C ALA A 10 -8.54 -2.13 -28.62
N ALA A 11 -8.96 -1.20 -27.76
CA ALA A 11 -8.27 -0.90 -26.51
C ALA A 11 -8.25 -2.10 -25.56
N PHE A 12 -9.38 -2.83 -25.43
CA PHE A 12 -9.44 -4.05 -24.64
C PHE A 12 -8.50 -5.13 -25.17
N GLN A 13 -8.47 -5.33 -26.49
CA GLN A 13 -7.57 -6.27 -27.15
C GLN A 13 -6.09 -5.91 -26.87
N GLU A 14 -5.72 -4.65 -27.02
CA GLU A 14 -4.36 -4.20 -26.73
C GLU A 14 -4.00 -4.43 -25.25
N MET A 15 -4.92 -4.14 -24.32
CA MET A 15 -4.73 -4.37 -22.89
C MET A 15 -4.45 -5.86 -22.57
N VAL A 16 -5.23 -6.78 -23.11
CA VAL A 16 -5.05 -8.23 -22.83
C VAL A 16 -3.79 -8.79 -23.48
N GLU A 17 -3.41 -8.31 -24.67
CA GLU A 17 -2.16 -8.67 -25.33
C GLU A 17 -0.93 -8.10 -24.57
N ASN A 18 -1.03 -6.89 -24.05
CA ASN A 18 0.03 -6.28 -23.23
C ASN A 18 0.21 -7.04 -21.91
N ALA A 19 -0.86 -7.50 -21.28
CA ALA A 19 -0.78 -8.38 -20.12
C ALA A 19 -0.01 -9.69 -20.43
N GLU A 20 -0.26 -10.30 -21.58
CA GLU A 20 0.48 -11.50 -22.03
C GLU A 20 1.97 -11.19 -22.25
N LYS A 21 2.29 -10.06 -22.91
CA LYS A 21 3.68 -9.63 -23.13
C LYS A 21 4.42 -9.39 -21.81
N LEU A 22 3.78 -8.75 -20.83
CA LEU A 22 4.36 -8.52 -19.50
C LEU A 22 4.67 -9.85 -18.79
N LEU A 23 3.74 -10.80 -18.84
CA LEU A 23 3.96 -12.16 -18.31
C LEU A 23 5.13 -12.89 -18.97
N ARG A 24 5.42 -12.64 -20.25
CA ARG A 24 6.57 -13.26 -20.94
C ARG A 24 7.88 -12.55 -20.62
N ASN A 25 7.87 -11.21 -20.58
CA ASN A 25 9.08 -10.40 -20.65
C ASN A 25 9.51 -9.75 -19.32
N ASN A 26 8.65 -9.72 -18.30
CA ASN A 26 8.94 -9.09 -17.02
C ASN A 26 9.12 -10.13 -15.89
N GLU A 27 10.30 -10.13 -15.26
CA GLU A 27 10.63 -11.08 -14.17
C GLU A 27 9.78 -10.89 -12.92
N ASN A 28 9.51 -9.65 -12.52
CA ASN A 28 8.65 -9.33 -11.37
C ASN A 28 7.23 -9.86 -11.61
N THR A 29 6.66 -9.57 -12.79
CA THR A 29 5.33 -10.06 -13.18
C THR A 29 5.27 -11.59 -13.16
N ARG A 30 6.26 -12.29 -13.73
CA ARG A 30 6.32 -13.76 -13.68
C ARG A 30 6.37 -14.29 -12.25
N ARG A 31 7.17 -13.66 -11.39
CA ARG A 31 7.30 -14.04 -9.98
C ARG A 31 5.99 -13.82 -9.22
N ASP A 32 5.34 -12.67 -9.41
CA ASP A 32 4.12 -12.29 -8.72
C ASP A 32 2.91 -13.14 -9.12
N LEU A 33 2.91 -13.63 -10.36
CA LEU A 33 1.83 -14.42 -10.96
C LEU A 33 2.07 -15.94 -10.98
N LYS A 34 3.25 -16.41 -10.55
CA LYS A 34 3.62 -17.83 -10.52
C LYS A 34 2.59 -18.72 -9.83
N ASP A 35 2.05 -18.27 -8.70
CA ASP A 35 1.05 -19.03 -7.92
C ASP A 35 -0.35 -18.38 -7.99
N PHE A 36 -0.50 -17.33 -8.81
CA PHE A 36 -1.72 -16.54 -8.88
C PHE A 36 -2.80 -17.27 -9.66
N LYS A 37 -4.01 -17.28 -9.09
CA LYS A 37 -5.22 -17.78 -9.74
C LYS A 37 -6.28 -16.70 -9.66
N LEU A 38 -6.93 -16.39 -10.77
CA LEU A 38 -8.07 -15.48 -10.80
C LEU A 38 -8.73 -15.53 -12.17
N SER A 39 -10.06 -15.58 -12.21
CA SER A 39 -10.83 -15.32 -13.42
C SER A 39 -11.60 -14.00 -13.32
N VAL A 40 -11.54 -13.21 -14.37
CA VAL A 40 -12.12 -11.86 -14.43
C VAL A 40 -13.03 -11.77 -15.64
N GLN A 41 -14.30 -11.43 -15.41
CA GLN A 41 -15.25 -11.05 -16.45
C GLN A 41 -15.29 -9.54 -16.58
N TRP A 42 -15.16 -9.04 -17.79
CA TRP A 42 -15.33 -7.64 -18.16
C TRP A 42 -16.66 -7.47 -18.87
N ASN A 43 -17.46 -6.48 -18.43
CA ASN A 43 -18.72 -6.09 -19.06
C ASN A 43 -18.76 -4.56 -19.17
N VAL A 44 -18.62 -4.05 -20.39
CA VAL A 44 -18.49 -2.62 -20.68
C VAL A 44 -19.28 -2.26 -21.93
N GLY A 45 -20.47 -1.67 -21.77
CA GLY A 45 -21.32 -1.36 -22.92
C GLY A 45 -21.69 -2.64 -23.68
N SER A 46 -21.26 -2.75 -24.95
CA SER A 46 -21.41 -3.96 -25.77
C SER A 46 -20.20 -4.90 -25.75
N LEU A 47 -19.09 -4.50 -25.12
CA LEU A 47 -17.92 -5.35 -24.94
C LEU A 47 -18.17 -6.35 -23.80
N ASN A 48 -18.05 -7.63 -24.12
CA ASN A 48 -17.89 -8.71 -23.15
C ASN A 48 -16.53 -9.37 -23.39
N GLY A 49 -15.85 -9.81 -22.33
CA GLY A 49 -14.61 -10.55 -22.46
C GLY A 49 -14.10 -11.00 -21.11
N TYR A 50 -13.19 -11.97 -21.09
CA TYR A 50 -12.64 -12.48 -19.85
C TYR A 50 -11.14 -12.70 -19.92
N GLN A 51 -10.51 -12.68 -18.74
CA GLN A 51 -9.13 -13.08 -18.51
C GLN A 51 -9.10 -14.18 -17.45
N ILE A 52 -8.27 -15.19 -17.63
CA ILE A 52 -8.01 -16.25 -16.66
C ILE A 52 -6.52 -16.28 -16.40
N PHE A 53 -6.15 -16.14 -15.13
CA PHE A 53 -4.81 -16.35 -14.62
C PHE A 53 -4.82 -17.66 -13.83
N ASN A 54 -3.87 -18.55 -14.12
CA ASN A 54 -3.77 -19.83 -13.43
C ASN A 54 -2.31 -20.29 -13.30
N LYS A 55 -1.70 -20.07 -12.14
CA LYS A 55 -0.35 -20.54 -11.79
C LYS A 55 0.70 -20.21 -12.86
N GLY A 56 0.76 -18.93 -13.26
CA GLY A 56 1.66 -18.44 -14.30
C GLY A 56 1.16 -18.61 -15.73
N GLU A 57 0.09 -19.37 -15.96
CA GLU A 57 -0.62 -19.41 -17.24
C GLU A 57 -1.61 -18.25 -17.36
N TYR A 58 -1.83 -17.79 -18.60
CA TYR A 58 -2.73 -16.70 -18.90
C TYR A 58 -3.51 -16.98 -20.19
N LEU A 59 -4.82 -16.80 -20.12
CA LEU A 59 -5.76 -16.96 -21.21
C LEU A 59 -6.71 -15.75 -21.21
N TYR A 60 -7.12 -15.31 -22.39
CA TYR A 60 -8.20 -14.34 -22.53
C TYR A 60 -9.11 -14.69 -23.71
N LYS A 61 -10.35 -14.20 -23.68
CA LYS A 61 -11.28 -14.18 -24.81
C LYS A 61 -12.00 -12.85 -24.88
N ILE A 62 -12.38 -12.47 -26.10
CA ILE A 62 -13.14 -11.26 -26.42
C ILE A 62 -14.48 -11.72 -27.02
N ASP A 63 -15.55 -11.00 -26.70
CA ASP A 63 -16.93 -11.30 -27.07
C ASP A 63 -17.45 -12.65 -26.57
N GLU A 64 -16.88 -13.14 -25.47
CA GLU A 64 -17.32 -14.35 -24.77
C GLU A 64 -17.56 -14.06 -23.29
N GLU A 65 -18.50 -14.81 -22.69
CA GLU A 65 -18.80 -14.78 -21.27
C GLU A 65 -18.23 -16.03 -20.58
N LEU A 66 -17.71 -15.83 -19.37
CA LEU A 66 -17.23 -16.91 -18.53
C LEU A 66 -18.34 -17.35 -17.55
N ASP A 67 -18.58 -18.65 -17.44
CA ASP A 67 -19.44 -19.17 -16.37
C ASP A 67 -18.74 -19.01 -15.02
N LYS A 68 -19.42 -18.36 -14.07
CA LYS A 68 -18.95 -18.14 -12.68
C LYS A 68 -17.54 -17.52 -12.58
N PRO A 69 -17.34 -16.28 -13.07
CA PRO A 69 -16.06 -15.60 -12.90
C PRO A 69 -15.77 -15.31 -11.43
N ASN A 70 -14.50 -15.19 -11.04
CA ASN A 70 -14.14 -14.79 -9.68
C ASN A 70 -14.37 -13.31 -9.42
N LEU A 71 -14.30 -12.46 -10.46
CA LEU A 71 -14.61 -11.04 -10.38
C LEU A 71 -15.42 -10.62 -11.61
N LEU A 72 -16.41 -9.76 -11.40
CA LEU A 72 -17.10 -9.04 -12.47
C LEU A 72 -16.71 -7.57 -12.43
N ILE A 73 -16.18 -7.04 -13.52
CA ILE A 73 -15.78 -5.64 -13.66
C ILE A 73 -16.74 -4.95 -14.62
N THR A 74 -17.31 -3.84 -14.14
CA THR A 74 -18.29 -3.03 -14.86
C THR A 74 -17.93 -1.55 -14.80
N PHE A 75 -18.42 -0.78 -15.76
CA PHE A 75 -18.17 0.66 -15.85
C PHE A 75 -19.48 1.39 -16.13
N GLU A 76 -19.60 2.60 -15.59
CA GLU A 76 -20.70 3.50 -15.93
C GLU A 76 -20.49 4.18 -17.29
N SER A 77 -19.22 4.29 -17.72
CA SER A 77 -18.81 4.99 -18.95
C SER A 77 -17.82 4.15 -19.75
N THR A 78 -18.09 3.99 -21.06
CA THR A 78 -17.18 3.33 -22.00
C THR A 78 -15.88 4.12 -22.19
N GLU A 79 -15.92 5.44 -22.00
CA GLU A 79 -14.74 6.29 -22.14
C GLU A 79 -13.73 6.05 -21.01
N ILE A 80 -14.20 5.90 -19.78
CA ILE A 80 -13.34 5.51 -18.65
C ILE A 80 -12.77 4.12 -18.86
N ALA A 81 -13.56 3.16 -19.30
CA ALA A 81 -13.05 1.82 -19.58
C ALA A 81 -11.93 1.86 -20.63
N LYS A 82 -12.11 2.61 -21.71
CA LYS A 82 -11.08 2.83 -22.72
C LYS A 82 -9.81 3.45 -22.13
N LYS A 83 -9.94 4.53 -21.35
CA LYS A 83 -8.78 5.15 -20.66
C LYS A 83 -8.07 4.17 -19.71
N LEU A 84 -8.80 3.28 -19.03
CA LEU A 84 -8.20 2.25 -18.17
C LEU A 84 -7.37 1.27 -19.01
N PHE A 85 -7.97 0.74 -20.08
CA PHE A 85 -7.33 -0.24 -20.97
C PHE A 85 -6.05 0.32 -21.61
N GLU A 86 -6.06 1.61 -21.93
CA GLU A 86 -4.90 2.34 -22.44
C GLU A 86 -3.87 2.72 -21.36
N GLY A 87 -4.12 2.40 -20.08
CA GLY A 87 -3.23 2.74 -18.97
C GLY A 87 -3.14 4.23 -18.66
N LYS A 88 -4.12 5.03 -19.10
CA LYS A 88 -4.14 6.50 -18.97
C LYS A 88 -4.89 7.01 -17.76
N LEU A 89 -5.59 6.13 -17.05
CA LEU A 89 -6.25 6.52 -15.80
C LEU A 89 -5.26 6.68 -14.66
N ARG A 90 -5.57 7.66 -13.83
CA ARG A 90 -4.94 7.94 -12.55
C ARG A 90 -5.99 8.58 -11.64
N ASP A 91 -5.56 8.99 -10.45
CA ASP A 91 -6.34 9.83 -9.54
C ASP A 91 -7.76 9.32 -9.28
N PHE A 92 -7.88 8.27 -8.47
CA PHE A 92 -9.18 7.71 -8.09
C PHE A 92 -9.37 7.70 -6.58
N ARG A 93 -10.63 7.68 -6.17
CA ARG A 93 -11.07 7.41 -4.80
C ARG A 93 -11.69 6.01 -4.76
N GLN A 94 -11.23 5.19 -3.83
CA GLN A 94 -11.73 3.84 -3.67
C GLN A 94 -12.70 3.75 -2.48
N MET A 95 -13.84 3.13 -2.71
CA MET A 95 -14.85 2.84 -1.70
C MET A 95 -15.20 1.35 -1.75
N LYS A 96 -15.51 0.75 -0.60
CA LYS A 96 -16.00 -0.62 -0.52
C LYS A 96 -17.36 -0.64 0.16
N ASP A 97 -18.33 -1.28 -0.47
CA ASP A 97 -19.66 -1.53 0.08
C ASP A 97 -20.02 -3.01 -0.11
N GLY A 98 -19.91 -3.79 0.98
CA GLY A 98 -20.05 -5.24 0.94
C GLY A 98 -19.06 -5.87 -0.05
N LEU A 99 -19.58 -6.46 -1.12
CA LEU A 99 -18.82 -7.17 -2.16
C LEU A 99 -18.44 -6.26 -3.35
N ILE A 100 -18.77 -4.97 -3.30
CA ILE A 100 -18.56 -4.03 -4.39
C ILE A 100 -17.40 -3.10 -4.03
N HIS A 101 -16.35 -3.11 -4.85
CA HIS A 101 -15.31 -2.09 -4.85
C HIS A 101 -15.62 -1.06 -5.92
N ARG A 102 -15.85 0.17 -5.50
CA ARG A 102 -16.11 1.30 -6.39
C ARG A 102 -14.88 2.19 -6.49
N PHE A 103 -14.41 2.40 -7.70
CA PHE A 103 -13.34 3.33 -8.06
C PHE A 103 -14.00 4.54 -8.71
N ARG A 104 -13.98 5.68 -8.03
CA ARG A 104 -14.48 6.95 -8.55
C ARG A 104 -13.32 7.81 -9.03
N PHE A 105 -13.29 8.15 -10.31
CA PHE A 105 -12.19 8.91 -10.91
C PHE A 105 -12.38 10.40 -10.68
N VAL A 106 -11.30 11.10 -10.30
CA VAL A 106 -11.36 12.53 -9.95
C VAL A 106 -11.58 13.41 -11.17
N GLU A 107 -11.05 13.03 -12.34
CA GLU A 107 -11.10 13.84 -13.57
C GLU A 107 -12.54 14.12 -14.01
N ASN A 108 -13.47 13.17 -13.80
CA ASN A 108 -14.82 13.25 -14.34
C ASN A 108 -15.93 12.67 -13.43
N GLU A 109 -15.61 12.24 -12.21
CA GLU A 109 -16.53 11.66 -11.21
C GLU A 109 -17.26 10.36 -11.63
N ASP A 110 -16.87 9.76 -12.75
CA ASP A 110 -17.38 8.46 -13.23
C ASP A 110 -16.87 7.30 -12.35
N ASN A 111 -17.61 6.19 -12.37
CA ASN A 111 -17.29 5.01 -11.57
C ASN A 111 -16.96 3.75 -12.39
N MET A 112 -15.95 3.03 -11.93
CA MET A 112 -15.72 1.61 -12.22
C MET A 112 -16.10 0.78 -10.99
N ASN A 113 -16.83 -0.30 -11.18
CA ASN A 113 -17.23 -1.21 -10.10
C ASN A 113 -16.64 -2.60 -10.33
N ILE A 114 -15.99 -3.15 -9.31
CA ILE A 114 -15.56 -4.55 -9.24
C ILE A 114 -16.47 -5.26 -8.24
N ILE A 115 -17.15 -6.30 -8.70
CA ILE A 115 -18.13 -7.03 -7.94
C ILE A 115 -17.59 -8.44 -7.66
N GLU A 116 -17.43 -8.77 -6.39
CA GLU A 116 -17.12 -10.11 -5.93
C GLU A 116 -18.40 -10.98 -5.98
N PRO A 117 -18.39 -12.16 -6.63
CA PRO A 117 -19.51 -13.10 -6.59
C PRO A 117 -19.75 -13.56 -5.15
N LYS A 118 -21.00 -13.85 -4.80
CA LYS A 118 -21.40 -14.40 -3.48
C LYS A 118 -21.00 -15.87 -3.26
N VAL A 119 -20.00 -16.38 -3.99
CA VAL A 119 -19.54 -17.77 -3.90
C VAL A 119 -18.28 -17.83 -3.02
N PRO A 120 -18.16 -18.78 -2.07
CA PRO A 120 -16.99 -18.89 -1.20
C PRO A 120 -15.68 -19.06 -1.98
N PHE A 121 -14.65 -18.28 -1.61
CA PHE A 121 -13.26 -18.39 -2.08
C PHE A 121 -12.56 -19.66 -1.52
N GLU A 122 -13.24 -20.80 -1.41
CA GLU A 122 -12.74 -22.00 -0.69
C GLU A 122 -11.60 -22.76 -1.41
N ASP A 123 -11.40 -22.56 -2.72
CA ASP A 123 -10.39 -23.29 -3.52
C ASP A 123 -9.05 -22.55 -3.71
N PHE A 124 -8.84 -21.43 -3.00
CA PHE A 124 -7.57 -20.71 -3.05
C PHE A 124 -6.65 -21.20 -1.94
N GLU A 125 -5.80 -22.20 -2.24
CA GLU A 125 -4.58 -22.51 -1.48
C GLU A 125 -3.57 -21.37 -1.60
N TYR A 126 -3.94 -20.18 -1.12
CA TYR A 126 -2.96 -19.23 -0.61
C TYR A 126 -2.94 -19.45 0.89
N ASP A 127 -1.78 -19.79 1.41
CA ASP A 127 -1.51 -19.84 2.85
C ASP A 127 -1.65 -18.42 3.43
N MET A 128 -2.90 -17.98 3.58
CA MET A 128 -3.34 -16.81 4.32
C MET A 128 -3.14 -17.12 5.80
N GLN A 129 -1.89 -17.15 6.24
CA GLN A 129 -1.55 -17.30 7.66
C GLN A 129 -2.02 -16.11 8.53
N LEU A 130 -2.85 -15.21 8.00
CA LEU A 130 -3.66 -14.32 8.81
C LEU A 130 -5.13 -14.70 8.62
N LYS A 131 -5.63 -15.40 9.65
CA LYS A 131 -7.04 -15.52 9.98
C LYS A 131 -7.69 -14.13 9.94
N PHE A 132 -8.19 -13.71 8.79
CA PHE A 132 -9.39 -12.89 8.79
C PHE A 132 -10.43 -13.76 9.47
N SER A 133 -11.12 -13.20 10.48
CA SER A 133 -12.16 -13.88 11.23
C SER A 133 -12.98 -14.76 10.29
N LYS A 134 -13.33 -15.98 10.71
CA LYS A 134 -14.09 -17.03 9.97
C LYS A 134 -15.46 -16.59 9.38
N LYS A 135 -15.69 -15.29 9.16
CA LYS A 135 -16.92 -14.62 8.76
C LYS A 135 -16.73 -13.47 7.75
N ARG A 136 -15.55 -13.27 7.12
CA ARG A 136 -15.39 -12.21 6.09
C ARG A 136 -14.72 -12.72 4.81
N TYR A 137 -15.39 -12.48 3.69
CA TYR A 137 -15.02 -12.83 2.31
C TYR A 137 -14.29 -11.67 1.61
N ASP A 138 -13.46 -10.89 2.31
CA ASP A 138 -12.93 -9.64 1.77
C ASP A 138 -11.66 -9.85 0.93
N LEU A 139 -11.73 -9.62 -0.39
CA LEU A 139 -10.52 -9.54 -1.22
C LEU A 139 -9.63 -8.38 -0.74
N PRO A 140 -8.33 -8.61 -0.44
CA PRO A 140 -7.42 -7.51 -0.14
C PRO A 140 -7.28 -6.60 -1.38
N LEU A 141 -7.48 -5.29 -1.22
CA LEU A 141 -7.53 -4.35 -2.37
C LEU A 141 -6.29 -4.42 -3.25
N MET A 142 -5.11 -4.43 -2.64
CA MET A 142 -3.83 -4.50 -3.34
C MET A 142 -3.63 -5.80 -4.13
N PHE A 143 -4.44 -6.84 -3.87
CA PHE A 143 -4.44 -8.07 -4.66
C PHE A 143 -4.89 -7.81 -6.10
N LEU A 144 -5.76 -6.82 -6.34
CA LEU A 144 -6.19 -6.43 -7.69
C LEU A 144 -5.04 -5.99 -8.57
N ALA A 145 -3.99 -5.39 -7.99
CA ALA A 145 -2.80 -5.00 -8.72
C ALA A 145 -2.08 -6.16 -9.42
N LYS A 146 -2.35 -7.42 -9.05
CA LYS A 146 -1.82 -8.58 -9.77
C LYS A 146 -2.42 -8.73 -11.17
N ILE A 147 -3.58 -8.12 -11.44
CA ILE A 147 -4.09 -7.96 -12.80
C ILE A 147 -3.31 -6.78 -13.43
N PRO A 148 -2.56 -6.97 -14.53
CA PRO A 148 -1.59 -5.97 -15.01
C PRO A 148 -2.14 -4.55 -15.20
N VAL A 149 -3.36 -4.40 -15.73
CA VAL A 149 -3.98 -3.08 -15.93
C VAL A 149 -4.21 -2.32 -14.62
N PHE A 150 -4.49 -3.04 -13.53
CA PHE A 150 -4.64 -2.44 -12.20
C PHE A 150 -3.29 -2.09 -11.58
N ASN A 151 -2.23 -2.85 -11.87
CA ASN A 151 -0.87 -2.46 -11.46
C ASN A 151 -0.53 -1.07 -12.01
N THR A 152 -0.74 -0.87 -13.31
CA THR A 152 -0.54 0.42 -13.98
C THR A 152 -1.42 1.51 -13.35
N LEU A 153 -2.69 1.21 -13.10
CA LEU A 153 -3.60 2.17 -12.44
C LEU A 153 -3.07 2.62 -11.06
N TYR A 154 -2.61 1.69 -10.22
CA TYR A 154 -2.05 2.02 -8.90
C TYR A 154 -0.73 2.80 -9.01
N LEU A 155 0.18 2.40 -9.90
CA LEU A 155 1.45 3.10 -10.13
C LEU A 155 1.22 4.54 -10.59
N ASN A 156 0.26 4.76 -11.49
CA ASN A 156 -0.11 6.11 -11.94
C ASN A 156 -0.76 6.94 -10.83
N HIS A 157 -1.65 6.33 -10.03
CA HIS A 157 -2.35 7.00 -8.94
C HIS A 157 -1.39 7.44 -7.82
N TRP A 158 -0.38 6.61 -7.54
CA TRP A 158 0.64 6.91 -6.53
C TRP A 158 1.78 7.77 -7.06
N ASP A 159 1.83 8.02 -8.37
CA ASP A 159 2.91 8.78 -9.01
C ASP A 159 4.26 8.11 -8.74
N ALA A 160 4.37 6.85 -9.18
CA ALA A 160 5.48 5.94 -8.88
C ALA A 160 6.88 6.53 -9.13
N GLU A 161 7.02 7.48 -10.06
CA GLU A 161 8.29 8.17 -10.36
C GLU A 161 8.71 9.15 -9.25
N HIS A 162 7.74 9.68 -8.49
CA HIS A 162 7.94 10.67 -7.43
C HIS A 162 7.40 10.20 -6.07
N VAL A 163 7.21 8.88 -5.90
CA VAL A 163 7.03 8.29 -4.57
C VAL A 163 8.40 8.23 -3.90
N SER A 164 8.49 8.81 -2.71
CA SER A 164 9.57 8.52 -1.78
C SER A 164 8.94 8.07 -0.48
N GLY A 165 9.38 6.96 0.11
CA GLY A 165 8.86 6.57 1.41
C GLY A 165 9.35 5.22 1.89
N GLY A 166 9.29 5.02 3.20
CA GLY A 166 9.74 3.81 3.85
C GLY A 166 9.55 3.89 5.37
N PRO A 167 9.52 2.75 6.08
CA PRO A 167 9.51 2.76 7.53
C PRO A 167 10.87 3.23 8.05
N ILE A 168 10.85 3.93 9.19
CA ILE A 168 12.07 4.17 9.95
C ILE A 168 12.19 3.08 11.03
N PRO A 169 13.37 2.44 11.18
CA PRO A 169 13.60 1.43 12.22
C PRO A 169 13.28 1.96 13.62
N ILE A 170 12.35 1.31 14.35
CA ILE A 170 11.86 1.83 15.65
C ILE A 170 12.75 1.52 16.86
N ASN A 171 13.67 0.57 16.77
CA ASN A 171 14.43 0.06 17.92
C ASN A 171 15.92 0.41 17.89
N GLN A 172 16.34 1.32 17.01
CA GLN A 172 17.75 1.64 16.83
C GLN A 172 18.09 2.95 17.52
N SER A 173 19.17 2.94 18.31
CA SER A 173 19.79 4.13 18.88
C SER A 173 21.14 4.37 18.20
N LEU A 174 21.49 5.65 17.97
CA LEU A 174 22.73 6.03 17.27
C LEU A 174 23.85 6.26 18.28
N GLY A 175 25.05 5.74 18.01
CA GLY A 175 26.21 5.88 18.90
C GLY A 175 26.66 7.31 19.19
N THR A 176 26.40 8.29 18.30
CA THR A 176 26.66 9.73 18.56
C THR A 176 25.49 10.46 19.22
N TYR A 177 24.31 9.84 19.26
CA TYR A 177 23.12 10.31 19.95
C TYR A 177 22.75 9.30 21.03
N GLU A 178 23.64 9.13 22.01
CA GLU A 178 23.41 8.24 23.15
C GLU A 178 22.02 8.53 23.73
N ASN A 179 21.12 7.54 23.63
CA ASN A 179 19.72 7.55 24.11
C ASN A 179 18.63 8.14 23.20
N GLN A 180 18.90 8.48 21.94
CA GLN A 180 17.84 8.86 20.99
C GLN A 180 17.52 7.72 20.02
N ILE A 181 16.22 7.48 19.80
CA ILE A 181 15.73 6.52 18.80
C ILE A 181 15.65 7.19 17.42
N ILE A 182 16.15 6.51 16.38
CA ILE A 182 16.27 7.06 15.01
C ILE A 182 14.99 7.68 14.45
N PRO A 183 13.78 7.10 14.64
CA PRO A 183 12.57 7.73 14.13
C PRO A 183 12.34 9.13 14.70
N LEU A 184 12.66 9.36 15.98
CA LEU A 184 12.48 10.68 16.58
C LEU A 184 13.46 11.71 16.00
N VAL A 185 14.69 11.31 15.67
CA VAL A 185 15.69 12.20 15.05
C VAL A 185 15.20 12.70 13.68
N VAL A 186 14.73 11.78 12.83
CA VAL A 186 14.24 12.14 11.49
C VAL A 186 12.94 12.94 11.58
N LEU A 187 12.01 12.55 12.46
CA LEU A 187 10.76 13.29 12.67
C LEU A 187 11.03 14.71 13.18
N GLU A 188 11.93 14.86 14.15
CA GLU A 188 12.29 16.16 14.70
C GLU A 188 12.85 17.10 13.61
N HIS A 189 13.67 16.58 12.69
CA HIS A 189 14.21 17.36 11.57
C HIS A 189 13.10 17.96 10.69
N PHE A 190 12.16 17.13 10.21
CA PHE A 190 11.09 17.60 9.33
C PHE A 190 10.06 18.44 10.07
N LEU A 191 9.71 18.11 11.31
CA LEU A 191 8.76 18.88 12.11
C LEU A 191 9.28 20.27 12.45
N LYS A 192 10.59 20.45 12.72
CA LYS A 192 11.17 21.78 12.95
C LYS A 192 11.15 22.68 11.71
N LYS A 193 11.29 22.07 10.52
CA LYS A 193 11.26 22.79 9.24
C LYS A 193 9.84 23.04 8.73
N ALA A 194 8.86 22.27 9.18
CA ALA A 194 7.51 22.29 8.65
C ALA A 194 6.83 23.64 8.85
N LYS A 195 6.39 24.27 7.76
CA LYS A 195 5.58 25.50 7.80
C LYS A 195 4.21 25.28 8.39
N PHE A 196 3.59 24.17 8.00
CA PHE A 196 2.33 23.69 8.56
C PHE A 196 2.51 22.26 9.01
N ILE A 197 1.97 21.96 10.18
CA ILE A 197 1.85 20.61 10.71
C ILE A 197 0.37 20.37 10.95
N TYR A 198 -0.20 19.38 10.28
CA TYR A 198 -1.60 19.03 10.42
C TYR A 198 -1.74 17.59 10.90
N LEU A 199 -2.38 17.40 12.05
CA LEU A 199 -2.63 16.09 12.65
C LEU A 199 -4.04 15.64 12.32
N VAL A 200 -4.18 14.37 11.92
CA VAL A 200 -5.49 13.75 11.67
C VAL A 200 -5.63 12.44 12.44
N ASP A 201 -6.88 12.06 12.73
CA ASP A 201 -7.17 10.71 13.22
C ASP A 201 -6.73 9.64 12.21
N CYS A 202 -6.37 8.44 12.67
CA CYS A 202 -6.00 7.33 11.79
C CYS A 202 -7.23 6.72 11.10
N GLY A 203 -7.50 7.06 9.84
CA GLY A 203 -8.64 6.48 9.10
C GLY A 203 -8.60 4.97 8.98
N CYS A 204 -7.41 4.36 8.90
CA CYS A 204 -7.28 2.90 8.89
C CYS A 204 -7.84 2.25 10.18
N ARG A 205 -7.53 2.83 11.35
CA ARG A 205 -8.01 2.34 12.65
C ARG A 205 -9.49 2.61 12.82
N ILE A 206 -9.99 3.77 12.39
CA ILE A 206 -11.42 4.09 12.40
C ILE A 206 -12.20 3.10 11.54
N ALA A 207 -11.81 2.96 10.26
CA ALA A 207 -12.50 2.10 9.30
C ALA A 207 -12.59 0.64 9.76
N ARG A 208 -11.53 0.15 10.42
CA ARG A 208 -11.45 -1.24 10.90
C ARG A 208 -11.84 -1.43 12.36
N LYS A 209 -12.29 -0.37 13.04
CA LYS A 209 -12.66 -0.38 14.46
C LYS A 209 -11.57 -1.01 15.33
N CYS A 210 -10.36 -0.50 15.21
CA CYS A 210 -9.19 -1.04 15.91
C CYS A 210 -9.38 -1.00 17.43
N GLU A 211 -9.16 -2.13 18.10
CA GLU A 211 -9.22 -2.25 19.56
C GLU A 211 -7.82 -2.23 20.22
N ASN A 212 -6.75 -2.34 19.43
CA ASN A 212 -5.39 -2.50 19.92
C ASN A 212 -4.61 -1.18 20.09
N HIS A 213 -5.06 -0.11 19.43
CA HIS A 213 -4.32 1.15 19.33
C HIS A 213 -5.32 2.31 19.30
N ASP A 214 -4.98 3.42 19.94
CA ASP A 214 -5.78 4.64 19.92
C ASP A 214 -5.81 5.22 18.49
N TYR A 215 -7.00 5.44 17.93
CA TYR A 215 -7.13 6.00 16.59
C TYR A 215 -6.65 7.47 16.50
N ARG A 216 -6.58 8.18 17.63
CA ARG A 216 -6.09 9.57 17.71
C ARG A 216 -4.59 9.70 17.50
N LEU A 217 -3.83 8.61 17.66
CA LEU A 217 -2.41 8.54 17.29
C LEU A 217 -2.26 8.36 15.77
N GLY A 218 -2.85 9.28 15.02
CA GLY A 218 -3.01 9.20 13.56
C GLY A 218 -1.92 9.90 12.76
N CYS A 219 -2.22 10.18 11.49
CA CYS A 219 -1.21 10.67 10.55
C CYS A 219 -0.87 12.14 10.78
N MET A 220 0.32 12.54 10.35
CA MET A 220 0.75 13.94 10.28
C MET A 220 1.02 14.28 8.82
N TYR A 221 0.63 15.49 8.43
CA TYR A 221 0.90 16.03 7.10
C TYR A 221 1.65 17.34 7.23
N LEU A 222 2.77 17.44 6.53
CA LEU A 222 3.71 18.56 6.63
C LEU A 222 3.84 19.29 5.29
N GLY A 223 4.20 20.57 5.39
CA GLY A 223 4.49 21.43 4.25
C GLY A 223 3.35 22.37 3.87
N GLN A 224 3.62 23.27 2.93
CA GLN A 224 2.64 24.22 2.40
C GLN A 224 1.30 23.57 1.98
N PRO A 225 1.27 22.36 1.37
CA PRO A 225 0.00 21.74 0.95
C PRO A 225 -0.91 21.35 2.12
N ALA A 226 -0.36 21.10 3.31
CA ALA A 226 -1.14 20.75 4.50
C ALA A 226 -2.09 21.88 4.93
N ALA A 227 -1.86 23.12 4.50
CA ALA A 227 -2.75 24.26 4.72
C ALA A 227 -4.14 24.11 4.05
N ASN A 228 -4.25 23.21 3.07
CA ASN A 228 -5.43 23.05 2.23
C ASN A 228 -6.17 21.72 2.48
N ILE A 229 -5.89 21.04 3.60
CA ILE A 229 -6.55 19.77 3.94
C ILE A 229 -8.06 19.99 4.13
N ASP A 230 -8.86 19.19 3.40
CA ASP A 230 -10.31 19.15 3.52
C ASP A 230 -10.78 17.82 4.13
N LEU A 231 -11.20 17.89 5.40
CA LEU A 231 -11.84 16.78 6.11
C LEU A 231 -13.38 16.85 6.09
N THR A 232 -13.96 17.92 5.55
CA THR A 232 -15.41 18.13 5.52
C THR A 232 -16.11 17.28 4.47
N ALA A 233 -15.35 16.81 3.48
CA ALA A 233 -15.82 15.94 2.43
C ALA A 233 -16.64 14.73 2.98
N PRO A 234 -17.85 14.47 2.46
CA PRO A 234 -18.76 13.48 3.03
C PRO A 234 -18.17 12.06 3.02
N TRP A 235 -17.36 11.71 2.02
CA TRP A 235 -16.73 10.39 1.86
C TRP A 235 -15.55 10.13 2.81
N ARG A 236 -15.06 11.13 3.55
CA ARG A 236 -13.94 10.97 4.49
C ARG A 236 -14.24 9.99 5.61
N ILE A 237 -13.27 9.15 5.95
CA ILE A 237 -13.32 8.33 7.18
C ILE A 237 -12.87 9.18 8.37
N GLU A 238 -11.79 9.92 8.20
CA GLU A 238 -11.28 10.89 9.18
C GLU A 238 -12.17 12.12 9.18
N LYS A 239 -12.87 12.36 10.29
CA LYS A 239 -13.71 13.55 10.46
C LYS A 239 -13.09 14.61 11.36
N HIS A 240 -11.93 14.31 11.97
CA HIS A 240 -11.24 15.23 12.86
C HIS A 240 -9.78 15.37 12.46
N GLY A 241 -9.31 16.60 12.55
CA GLY A 241 -7.93 17.00 12.38
C GLY A 241 -7.75 18.45 12.84
N HIS A 242 -6.50 18.83 13.09
CA HIS A 242 -6.17 20.17 13.56
C HIS A 242 -4.72 20.53 13.20
N TYR A 243 -4.47 21.83 13.07
CA TYR A 243 -3.12 22.36 13.04
C TYR A 243 -2.46 22.16 14.41
N ALA A 244 -1.20 21.80 14.39
CA ALA A 244 -0.42 21.48 15.57
C ALA A 244 0.87 22.29 15.61
N THR A 245 1.38 22.51 16.83
CA THR A 245 2.73 23.01 17.03
C THR A 245 3.77 21.89 16.85
N PHE A 246 5.04 22.26 16.79
CA PHE A 246 6.14 21.29 16.82
C PHE A 246 6.06 20.39 18.07
N GLU A 247 5.77 20.99 19.22
CA GLU A 247 5.67 20.30 20.51
C GLU A 247 4.53 19.29 20.53
N ASP A 248 3.35 19.67 20.05
CA ASP A 248 2.17 18.79 19.95
C ASP A 248 2.46 17.57 19.05
N ALA A 249 3.08 17.82 17.89
CA ALA A 249 3.41 16.76 16.95
C ALA A 249 4.48 15.81 17.50
N MET A 250 5.51 16.35 18.18
CA MET A 250 6.52 15.52 18.83
C MET A 250 5.95 14.70 19.99
N ASP A 251 4.99 15.21 20.77
CA ASP A 251 4.28 14.44 21.80
C ASP A 251 3.52 13.25 21.18
N GLN A 252 2.72 13.50 20.15
CA GLN A 252 1.99 12.44 19.45
C GLN A 252 2.95 11.39 18.87
N ALA A 253 4.05 11.81 18.26
CA ALA A 253 5.05 10.89 17.71
C ALA A 253 5.65 9.96 18.78
N ARG A 254 6.03 10.51 19.94
CA ARG A 254 6.56 9.73 21.08
C ARG A 254 5.54 8.71 21.55
N ARG A 255 4.31 9.16 21.84
CA ARG A 255 3.22 8.29 22.29
C ARG A 255 2.89 7.20 21.28
N ALA A 256 2.95 7.51 19.99
CA ALA A 256 2.72 6.52 18.94
C ALA A 256 3.83 5.44 18.91
N ILE A 257 5.09 5.83 19.05
CA ILE A 257 6.20 4.87 19.08
C ILE A 257 6.14 4.02 20.36
N GLU A 258 5.84 4.63 21.52
CA GLU A 258 5.64 3.92 22.79
C GLU A 258 4.49 2.89 22.72
N ASP A 259 3.44 3.20 21.96
CA ASP A 259 2.33 2.29 21.64
C ASP A 259 2.71 1.15 20.65
N GLY A 260 3.97 1.13 20.19
CA GLY A 260 4.48 0.11 19.26
C GLY A 260 4.12 0.37 17.79
N LEU A 261 3.77 1.61 17.44
CA LEU A 261 3.49 2.03 16.07
C LEU A 261 4.80 2.36 15.33
N VAL A 262 4.81 2.12 14.03
CA VAL A 262 6.00 2.35 13.19
C VAL A 262 5.79 3.61 12.37
N PRO A 263 6.59 4.67 12.58
CA PRO A 263 6.61 5.84 11.72
C PRO A 263 7.04 5.42 10.31
N THR A 264 6.19 5.73 9.34
CA THR A 264 6.44 5.58 7.91
C THR A 264 6.28 6.97 7.31
N LEU A 265 7.32 7.47 6.67
CA LEU A 265 7.33 8.83 6.16
C LEU A 265 7.77 8.89 4.71
N GLY A 266 7.29 9.93 4.01
CA GLY A 266 7.49 10.05 2.58
C GLY A 266 6.46 10.96 1.91
N ARG A 267 6.34 10.82 0.59
CA ARG A 267 5.30 11.43 -0.24
C ARG A 267 4.51 10.33 -0.93
N LEU A 268 3.20 10.47 -0.90
CA LEU A 268 2.28 9.66 -1.67
C LEU A 268 1.24 10.57 -2.31
N ARG A 269 1.19 10.63 -3.65
CA ARG A 269 0.14 11.40 -4.36
C ARG A 269 -1.27 10.95 -3.97
N GLY A 270 -1.42 9.66 -3.66
CA GLY A 270 -2.65 9.10 -3.11
C GLY A 270 -3.15 9.85 -1.87
N ASP A 271 -2.27 10.38 -1.01
CA ASP A 271 -2.66 11.16 0.17
C ASP A 271 -3.13 12.57 -0.21
N VAL A 272 -2.57 13.17 -1.27
CA VAL A 272 -3.00 14.49 -1.77
C VAL A 272 -4.44 14.42 -2.29
N ILE A 273 -4.74 13.41 -3.12
CA ILE A 273 -6.10 13.11 -3.61
C ILE A 273 -6.99 12.71 -2.45
N ALA A 274 -6.43 11.82 -1.62
CA ALA A 274 -6.75 11.53 -0.25
C ALA A 274 -7.47 12.72 0.34
N LEU A 275 -6.69 13.72 0.75
CA LEU A 275 -6.95 14.90 1.57
C LEU A 275 -7.65 16.07 0.88
N GLY A 276 -7.95 15.94 -0.42
CA GLY A 276 -8.61 17.01 -1.18
C GLY A 276 -7.68 18.17 -1.53
N ILE A 277 -6.37 17.95 -1.54
CA ILE A 277 -5.36 18.98 -1.76
C ILE A 277 -5.02 19.04 -3.26
N LEU A 278 -6.01 19.28 -4.11
CA LEU A 278 -5.80 19.40 -5.55
C LEU A 278 -5.82 20.87 -5.98
N PRO A 279 -4.97 21.29 -6.94
CA PRO A 279 -3.96 20.48 -7.66
C PRO A 279 -2.76 20.10 -6.77
N ASP A 280 -2.17 18.94 -7.05
CA ASP A 280 -0.95 18.45 -6.38
C ASP A 280 0.28 19.23 -6.86
N ASP A 281 0.98 19.89 -5.95
CA ASP A 281 2.22 20.62 -6.22
C ASP A 281 3.48 19.78 -5.94
N GLY A 282 3.33 18.55 -5.45
CA GLY A 282 4.45 17.66 -5.18
C GLY A 282 5.05 17.77 -3.78
N HIS A 283 4.59 18.69 -2.92
CA HIS A 283 5.31 19.03 -1.69
C HIS A 283 4.63 18.59 -0.38
N LEU A 284 3.61 17.72 -0.45
CA LEU A 284 3.01 17.15 0.77
C LEU A 284 3.88 16.00 1.30
N MET A 285 4.46 16.19 2.49
CA MET A 285 5.02 15.06 3.25
C MET A 285 3.94 14.43 4.12
N SER A 286 3.86 13.11 4.09
CA SER A 286 2.94 12.30 4.88
C SER A 286 3.73 11.46 5.88
N ILE A 287 3.30 11.46 7.14
CA ILE A 287 3.86 10.68 8.24
C ILE A 287 2.73 9.83 8.82
N CYS A 288 2.78 8.53 8.56
CA CYS A 288 1.85 7.55 9.11
C CYS A 288 2.48 6.81 10.30
N PHE A 289 1.68 6.49 11.31
CA PHE A 289 2.10 5.59 12.39
C PHE A 289 1.46 4.21 12.20
N CYS A 290 2.04 3.43 11.29
CA CYS A 290 1.49 2.16 10.85
C CYS A 290 1.43 1.16 12.01
N CYS A 291 0.29 0.49 12.21
CA CYS A 291 0.13 -0.66 13.12
C CYS A 291 0.17 -1.99 12.36
N SER A 292 0.50 -3.10 13.03
CA SER A 292 0.50 -4.44 12.42
C SER A 292 -0.90 -5.03 12.24
N CYS A 293 -1.90 -4.57 13.02
CA CYS A 293 -3.23 -5.19 13.02
C CYS A 293 -4.15 -4.71 11.88
N CYS A 294 -4.17 -3.41 11.57
CA CYS A 294 -5.21 -2.84 10.73
C CYS A 294 -4.75 -1.72 9.79
N CYS A 295 -3.45 -1.53 9.59
CA CYS A 295 -2.96 -0.54 8.62
C CYS A 295 -3.37 -0.90 7.18
N ALA A 296 -3.75 0.08 6.36
CA ALA A 296 -4.03 -0.15 4.93
C ALA A 296 -2.80 -0.74 4.21
N PHE A 297 -1.60 -0.28 4.57
CA PHE A 297 -0.34 -0.80 4.02
C PHE A 297 -0.04 -2.25 4.41
N ASN A 298 -0.73 -2.85 5.39
CA ASN A 298 -0.63 -4.30 5.63
C ASN A 298 -1.10 -5.12 4.41
N SER A 299 -1.87 -4.52 3.50
CA SER A 299 -2.25 -5.16 2.24
C SER A 299 -1.15 -5.13 1.17
N LEU A 300 -0.09 -4.33 1.33
CA LEU A 300 1.04 -4.29 0.39
C LEU A 300 1.72 -5.65 0.20
N LYS A 301 1.71 -6.53 1.21
CA LYS A 301 2.23 -7.89 1.08
C LYS A 301 1.49 -8.75 0.04
N TYR A 302 0.28 -8.33 -0.36
CA TYR A 302 -0.50 -8.96 -1.42
C TYR A 302 -0.33 -8.27 -2.78
N ALA A 303 0.34 -7.11 -2.81
CA ALA A 303 0.62 -6.36 -4.03
C ALA A 303 1.68 -7.03 -4.90
N THR A 304 1.87 -6.48 -6.10
CA THR A 304 2.99 -6.81 -6.98
C THR A 304 4.32 -6.39 -6.37
N SER A 305 5.41 -6.95 -6.88
CA SER A 305 6.77 -6.54 -6.56
C SER A 305 6.99 -5.07 -6.91
N ASP A 306 6.47 -4.60 -8.05
CA ASP A 306 6.61 -3.20 -8.47
C ASP A 306 6.01 -2.21 -7.46
N LEU A 307 4.79 -2.48 -6.96
CA LEU A 307 4.17 -1.62 -5.95
C LEU A 307 4.84 -1.70 -4.58
N ARG A 308 5.36 -2.88 -4.22
CA ARG A 308 6.14 -3.03 -2.98
C ARG A 308 7.45 -2.25 -3.04
N ASN A 309 8.10 -2.21 -4.20
CA ASN A 309 9.37 -1.54 -4.42
C ASN A 309 9.28 0.00 -4.36
N LEU A 310 8.08 0.57 -4.41
CA LEU A 310 7.86 2.00 -4.15
C LEU A 310 8.24 2.38 -2.72
N PHE A 311 8.18 1.42 -1.79
CA PHE A 311 8.61 1.61 -0.41
C PHE A 311 10.01 1.05 -0.26
N THR A 312 10.95 1.92 0.13
CA THR A 312 12.35 1.53 0.21
C THR A 312 12.78 1.32 1.65
N ARG A 313 13.60 0.30 1.87
CA ARG A 313 14.35 0.16 3.11
C ARG A 313 15.32 1.34 3.22
N MET A 314 15.48 1.88 4.42
CA MET A 314 16.58 2.80 4.72
C MET A 314 17.93 2.10 4.46
N GLU A 315 18.82 2.78 3.76
CA GLU A 315 20.13 2.23 3.41
C GLU A 315 20.95 1.90 4.67
N GLY A 316 21.72 0.81 4.62
CA GLY A 316 22.54 0.34 5.75
C GLY A 316 21.76 -0.40 6.85
N VAL A 317 20.43 -0.51 6.75
CA VAL A 317 19.62 -1.31 7.70
C VAL A 317 19.71 -2.81 7.38
N LYS A 318 20.13 -3.60 8.36
CA LYS A 318 20.18 -5.07 8.30
C LYS A 318 19.26 -5.67 9.36
N VAL A 319 18.56 -6.73 8.98
CA VAL A 319 17.73 -7.53 9.90
C VAL A 319 18.15 -8.98 9.78
N GLU A 320 18.54 -9.58 10.90
CA GLU A 320 19.11 -10.92 10.97
C GLU A 320 18.34 -11.79 11.98
N ILE A 321 18.41 -13.11 11.78
CA ILE A 321 17.82 -14.10 12.69
C ILE A 321 18.93 -15.03 13.15
N ASP A 322 19.10 -15.13 14.46
CA ASP A 322 19.88 -16.17 15.10
C ASP A 322 19.10 -17.49 15.07
N ILE A 323 19.57 -18.42 14.24
CA ILE A 323 18.90 -19.70 14.01
C ILE A 323 19.00 -20.61 15.25
N ASP A 324 20.03 -20.47 16.08
CA ASP A 324 20.21 -21.29 17.26
C ASP A 324 19.24 -20.86 18.37
N MET A 325 19.00 -19.55 18.51
CA MET A 325 18.00 -19.02 19.44
C MET A 325 16.56 -19.14 18.95
N CYS A 326 16.32 -19.19 17.64
CA CYS A 326 14.97 -19.19 17.09
C CYS A 326 14.20 -20.48 17.43
N SER A 327 13.10 -20.39 18.18
CA SER A 327 12.24 -21.55 18.47
C SER A 327 11.32 -21.97 17.32
N GLY A 328 11.21 -21.16 16.26
CA GLY A 328 10.24 -21.37 15.19
C GLY A 328 8.81 -20.95 15.52
N CYS A 329 8.59 -20.20 16.60
CA CYS A 329 7.25 -19.85 17.09
C CYS A 329 6.34 -19.05 16.13
N GLY A 330 6.91 -18.39 15.10
CA GLY A 330 6.13 -17.68 14.09
C GLY A 330 5.66 -16.27 14.48
N THR A 331 5.99 -15.75 15.66
CA THR A 331 5.57 -14.41 16.09
C THR A 331 6.03 -13.30 15.15
N CYS A 332 7.24 -13.41 14.59
CA CYS A 332 7.78 -12.49 13.60
C CYS A 332 7.01 -12.52 12.26
N VAL A 333 6.51 -13.70 11.85
CA VAL A 333 5.68 -13.86 10.63
C VAL A 333 4.37 -13.10 10.79
N ASN A 334 3.70 -13.28 11.93
CA ASN A 334 2.41 -12.62 12.21
C ASN A 334 2.51 -11.10 12.27
N ASN A 335 3.67 -10.57 12.69
CA ASN A 335 3.90 -9.12 12.82
C ASN A 335 4.50 -8.47 11.57
N CYS A 336 4.88 -9.25 10.54
CA CYS A 336 5.48 -8.71 9.34
C CYS A 336 4.41 -8.16 8.37
N MET A 337 4.25 -6.83 8.35
CA MET A 337 3.30 -6.17 7.44
C MET A 337 3.68 -6.27 5.95
N TYR A 338 4.94 -6.58 5.66
CA TYR A 338 5.49 -6.67 4.30
C TYR A 338 5.58 -8.12 3.77
N GLY A 339 5.20 -9.12 4.59
CA GLY A 339 5.24 -10.53 4.19
C GLY A 339 6.66 -11.05 3.91
N ALA A 340 7.66 -10.44 4.53
CA ALA A 340 9.08 -10.76 4.32
C ALA A 340 9.57 -11.97 5.13
N VAL A 341 8.84 -12.42 6.15
CA VAL A 341 9.28 -13.50 7.05
C VAL A 341 8.44 -14.76 6.83
N LYS A 342 9.08 -15.93 6.78
CA LYS A 342 8.43 -17.24 6.71
C LYS A 342 9.07 -18.24 7.67
N ILE A 343 8.34 -19.29 8.03
CA ILE A 343 8.93 -20.46 8.70
C ILE A 343 9.32 -21.48 7.64
N ILE A 344 10.60 -21.85 7.62
CA ILE A 344 11.18 -22.87 6.73
C ILE A 344 12.02 -23.79 7.60
N ASP A 345 11.79 -25.10 7.48
CA ASP A 345 12.47 -26.13 8.29
C ASP A 345 12.41 -25.85 9.81
N GLY A 346 11.26 -25.37 10.28
CA GLY A 346 11.01 -25.06 11.69
C GLY A 346 11.70 -23.78 12.20
N LYS A 347 12.33 -22.99 11.33
CA LYS A 347 13.02 -21.74 11.71
C LYS A 347 12.52 -20.57 10.89
N ALA A 348 12.55 -19.38 11.48
CA ALA A 348 12.21 -18.16 10.76
C ALA A 348 13.32 -17.80 9.76
N GLN A 349 12.92 -17.41 8.54
CA GLN A 349 13.80 -16.89 7.50
C GLN A 349 13.23 -15.58 6.94
N ILE A 350 14.11 -14.64 6.64
CA ILE A 350 13.75 -13.31 6.12
C ILE A 350 14.15 -13.22 4.64
N ASN A 351 13.18 -12.92 3.78
CA ASN A 351 13.44 -12.44 2.43
C ASN A 351 13.88 -10.97 2.49
N GLN A 352 15.16 -10.72 2.21
CA GLN A 352 15.74 -9.38 2.27
C GLN A 352 15.18 -8.44 1.20
N ASP A 353 14.75 -8.95 0.06
CA ASP A 353 14.15 -8.13 -1.01
C ASP A 353 12.81 -7.51 -0.58
N PHE A 354 12.11 -8.14 0.36
CA PHE A 354 10.80 -7.67 0.84
C PHE A 354 10.84 -7.02 2.23
N CYS A 355 11.90 -7.24 2.99
CA CYS A 355 12.02 -6.64 4.31
C CYS A 355 12.36 -5.15 4.17
N LEU A 356 11.58 -4.27 4.81
CA LEU A 356 11.84 -2.84 4.82
C LEU A 356 12.56 -2.36 6.09
N GLY A 357 13.00 -3.27 6.96
CA GLY A 357 13.80 -2.89 8.13
C GLY A 357 13.01 -2.17 9.24
N CYS A 358 11.71 -2.38 9.36
CA CYS A 358 10.90 -1.65 10.35
C CYS A 358 11.17 -2.02 11.82
N GLY A 359 11.91 -3.09 12.12
CA GLY A 359 12.24 -3.50 13.51
C GLY A 359 11.14 -4.23 14.29
N ARG A 360 9.90 -4.31 13.80
CA ARG A 360 8.79 -4.97 14.54
C ARG A 360 9.07 -6.41 14.96
N CYS A 361 9.76 -7.17 14.11
CA CYS A 361 10.07 -8.58 14.37
C CYS A 361 11.04 -8.76 15.54
N GLU A 362 11.98 -7.84 15.72
CA GLU A 362 12.86 -7.80 16.89
C GLU A 362 12.06 -7.52 18.17
N THR A 363 11.26 -6.44 18.19
CA THR A 363 10.46 -6.07 19.39
C THR A 363 9.55 -7.19 19.88
N ASN A 364 9.01 -7.99 18.96
CA ASN A 364 8.01 -9.01 19.26
C ASN A 364 8.61 -10.42 19.34
N CYS A 365 9.92 -10.61 19.19
CA CYS A 365 10.52 -11.94 19.26
C CYS A 365 10.61 -12.39 20.73
N PRO A 366 9.87 -13.43 21.17
CA PRO A 366 9.94 -13.88 22.55
C PRO A 366 11.30 -14.52 22.91
N ASP A 367 12.01 -15.02 21.89
CA ASP A 367 13.30 -15.69 22.06
C ASP A 367 14.49 -14.72 21.99
N GLY A 368 14.27 -13.44 21.65
CA GLY A 368 15.35 -12.51 21.33
C GLY A 368 16.19 -12.90 20.10
N ALA A 369 15.65 -13.77 19.23
CA ALA A 369 16.36 -14.35 18.10
C ALA A 369 16.46 -13.44 16.87
N VAL A 370 15.87 -12.25 16.89
CA VAL A 370 15.89 -11.33 15.75
C VAL A 370 16.63 -10.07 16.16
N SER A 371 17.56 -9.61 15.34
CA SER A 371 18.30 -8.36 15.55
C SER A 371 18.13 -7.42 14.35
N ILE A 372 18.11 -6.12 14.62
CA ILE A 372 18.25 -5.08 13.62
C ILE A 372 19.50 -4.24 13.91
N SER A 373 20.20 -3.81 12.86
CA SER A 373 21.38 -2.95 12.96
C SER A 373 21.44 -1.96 11.80
N ILE A 374 22.18 -0.87 12.00
CA ILE A 374 22.47 0.13 10.97
C ILE A 374 23.97 0.34 10.87
N GLU A 375 24.51 0.28 9.64
CA GLU A 375 25.96 0.27 9.40
C GLU A 375 26.71 1.48 9.98
N ASN A 376 26.16 2.71 9.87
CA ASN A 376 26.69 3.91 10.53
C ASN A 376 25.64 5.03 10.58
N VAL A 377 25.97 6.10 11.32
CA VAL A 377 25.09 7.25 11.56
C VAL A 377 24.74 8.01 10.28
N ASN A 378 25.72 8.21 9.37
CA ASN A 378 25.56 8.98 8.12
C ASN A 378 24.35 8.55 7.27
N LYS A 379 23.87 7.31 7.43
CA LYS A 379 22.68 6.81 6.75
C LYS A 379 21.40 7.58 7.13
N VAL A 380 21.33 8.16 8.32
CA VAL A 380 20.23 9.00 8.76
C VAL A 380 20.24 10.33 7.99
N GLU A 381 21.40 10.97 7.89
CA GLU A 381 21.57 12.21 7.13
C GLU A 381 21.35 11.98 5.63
N GLU A 382 21.82 10.87 5.07
CA GLU A 382 21.55 10.47 3.68
C GLU A 382 20.05 10.25 3.43
N LEU A 383 19.34 9.61 4.38
CA LEU A 383 17.88 9.46 4.30
C LEU A 383 17.17 10.82 4.30
N ILE A 384 17.57 11.72 5.19
CA ILE A 384 17.02 13.09 5.28
C ILE A 384 17.26 13.82 3.97
N ALA A 385 18.51 13.86 3.48
CA ALA A 385 18.86 14.54 2.23
C ALA A 385 18.10 13.97 1.02
N ARG A 386 17.91 12.64 0.98
CA ARG A 386 17.11 11.99 -0.06
C ARG A 386 15.65 12.46 -0.01
N LEU A 387 15.02 12.47 1.16
CA LEU A 387 13.63 12.93 1.30
C LEU A 387 13.48 14.42 0.93
N GLU A 388 14.44 15.25 1.32
CA GLU A 388 14.48 16.68 0.96
C GLU A 388 14.68 16.91 -0.55
N SER A 389 15.26 15.96 -1.28
CA SER A 389 15.39 16.07 -2.74
C SER A 389 14.05 15.94 -3.48
N TYR A 390 13.02 15.41 -2.82
CA TYR A 390 11.69 15.19 -3.40
C TYR A 390 10.60 16.07 -2.77
N ILE A 391 10.81 16.56 -1.54
CA ILE A 391 9.76 17.22 -0.76
C ILE A 391 10.33 18.44 -0.04
N ASP A 392 9.58 19.54 -0.10
CA ASP A 392 9.88 20.76 0.66
C ASP A 392 8.77 20.96 1.69
N VAL A 393 9.14 20.92 2.97
CA VAL A 393 8.20 21.10 4.08
C VAL A 393 8.16 22.55 4.58
N SER A 394 9.00 23.45 4.05
CA SER A 394 9.22 24.80 4.60
C SER A 394 8.23 25.90 4.17
#